data_AF-A0A7R8YRU6-F1
#
_entry.id   AF-A0A7R8YRU6-F1
#
_cell.length_a   1.000
_cell.length_b   1.000
_cell.length_c   1.000
_cell.angle_alpha   90.00
_cell.angle_beta   90.00
_cell.angle_gamma   90.00
#
_symmetry.space_group_name_H-M   'P 1'
#
loop_
_entity.id
_entity.type
_entity.pdbx_description
1 polymer ?
#
loop_
_entity_poly.entity_id
_entity_poly.type
_entity_poly.pdbx_seq_one_letter_code
_entity_poly.pdbx_strand_id
1 'polypeptide(L)'
;MGPLKQGESYISADEYYLCHYHIFYNECLKAIHLFFFFPGYFWHITDIHLDYFYSPKGEPLRSCWHSEHHSTSSNRAPGRFGDYLCDSPWSLLESATLAMKSRQGDNVEFVLWTG
;
A
#
# COMPACT_ATOMS: atom_id res chain seq x y z
N MET A 1 22.82 1.15 17.47
CA MET A 1 21.38 1.27 17.79
C MET A 1 21.00 2.72 17.53
N GLY A 2 20.29 2.96 16.43
CA GLY A 2 19.91 4.32 16.02
C GLY A 2 18.83 4.91 16.94
N PRO A 3 18.66 6.24 16.95
CA PRO A 3 17.65 6.89 17.79
C PRO A 3 16.24 6.52 17.32
N LEU A 4 15.42 6.11 18.29
CA LEU A 4 13.99 5.87 18.13
C LEU A 4 13.29 7.16 17.69
N LYS A 5 12.44 7.07 16.68
CA LYS A 5 11.70 8.22 16.16
C LYS A 5 10.70 8.69 17.21
N GLN A 6 10.71 10.00 17.42
CA GLN A 6 9.83 10.73 18.31
C GLN A 6 8.40 10.69 17.75
N GLY A 7 7.47 10.05 18.46
CA GLY A 7 6.07 9.98 18.04
C GLY A 7 5.19 8.95 18.75
N GLU A 8 5.75 7.99 19.48
CA GLU A 8 4.96 7.01 20.22
C GLU A 8 4.91 7.39 21.70
N SER A 9 3.86 8.09 22.11
CA SER A 9 3.48 8.16 23.52
C SER A 9 2.85 6.82 23.91
N TYR A 10 3.69 5.81 24.12
CA TYR A 10 3.31 4.60 24.83
C TYR A 10 3.03 4.99 26.29
N ILE A 11 1.81 4.77 26.74
CA ILE A 11 1.48 4.77 28.16
C ILE A 11 2.33 3.64 28.77
N SER A 12 3.32 4.01 29.59
CA SER A 12 4.13 3.04 30.32
C SER A 12 3.21 2.11 31.11
N ALA A 13 3.55 0.83 31.25
CA ALA A 13 2.80 -0.09 32.11
C ALA A 13 2.58 0.46 33.53
N ASP A 14 3.45 1.37 34.00
CA ASP A 14 3.34 2.08 35.27
C ASP A 14 2.13 3.03 35.33
N GLU A 15 1.77 3.68 34.22
CA GLU A 15 0.59 4.57 34.14
C GLU A 15 -0.73 3.78 34.14
N TYR A 16 -0.70 2.52 33.69
CA TYR A 16 -1.86 1.62 33.74
C TYR A 16 -2.25 1.27 35.19
N TYR A 17 -1.27 1.09 36.08
CA TYR A 17 -1.52 0.84 37.51
C TYR A 17 -2.05 2.08 38.23
N LEU A 18 -1.68 3.28 37.79
CA LEU A 18 -2.18 4.54 38.35
C LEU A 18 -3.66 4.79 38.01
N CYS A 19 -4.18 4.27 36.89
CA CYS A 19 -5.63 4.31 36.60
C CYS A 19 -6.46 3.54 37.64
N HIS A 20 -5.89 2.54 38.31
CA HIS A 20 -6.61 1.70 39.28
C HIS A 20 -6.82 2.39 40.64
N TYR A 21 -5.95 3.35 41.01
CA TYR A 21 -6.06 4.13 42.24
C TYR A 21 -6.84 5.43 42.03
N HIS A 22 -8.14 5.34 41.72
CA HIS A 22 -9.27 6.29 41.90
C HIS A 22 -9.12 7.83 41.71
N ILE A 23 -7.93 8.42 41.55
CA ILE A 23 -7.64 9.86 41.52
C ILE A 23 -7.77 10.40 40.08
N PHE A 24 -7.59 9.55 39.06
CA PHE A 24 -7.67 9.92 37.65
C PHE A 24 -8.56 9.00 36.79
N TYR A 25 -9.35 8.11 37.40
CA TYR A 25 -10.11 7.05 36.71
C TYR A 25 -10.94 7.55 35.50
N ASN A 26 -11.70 8.64 35.67
CA ASN A 26 -12.54 9.18 34.60
C ASN A 26 -11.74 9.83 33.45
N GLU A 27 -10.60 10.45 33.75
CA GLU A 27 -9.74 11.06 32.74
C GLU A 27 -8.86 9.99 32.05
N CYS A 28 -8.41 8.97 32.80
CA CYS A 28 -7.82 7.74 32.27
C CYS A 28 -8.79 7.01 31.34
N LEU A 29 -10.05 6.82 31.73
CA LEU A 29 -11.02 6.11 30.88
C LEU A 29 -11.27 6.86 29.58
N LYS A 30 -11.39 8.19 29.62
CA LYS A 30 -11.49 9.00 28.39
C LYS A 30 -10.23 8.87 27.55
N ALA A 31 -9.05 8.92 28.16
CA ALA A 31 -7.77 8.74 27.47
C ALA A 31 -7.64 7.34 26.85
N ILE A 32 -7.99 6.29 27.57
CA ILE A 32 -8.02 4.89 27.11
C ILE A 32 -9.04 4.73 25.97
N HIS A 33 -10.26 5.26 26.11
CA HIS A 33 -11.29 5.17 25.07
C HIS A 33 -10.92 5.95 23.80
N LEU A 34 -10.13 7.02 23.93
CA LEU A 34 -9.56 7.77 22.80
C LEU A 34 -8.30 7.11 22.22
N PHE A 35 -7.54 6.34 23.01
CA PHE A 35 -6.35 5.60 22.56
C PHE A 35 -6.67 4.24 21.92
N PHE A 36 -7.76 3.57 22.30
CA PHE A 36 -8.05 2.19 21.90
C PHE A 36 -8.90 2.01 20.65
N PHE A 37 -9.34 3.09 19.99
CA PHE A 37 -10.24 2.98 18.84
C PHE A 37 -9.73 3.77 17.62
N PHE A 38 -8.47 3.56 17.25
CA PHE A 38 -8.09 3.81 15.86
C PHE A 38 -8.40 2.54 15.06
N PRO A 39 -9.35 2.58 14.10
CA PRO A 39 -9.58 1.43 13.24
C PRO A 39 -8.30 1.15 12.44
N GLY A 40 -7.81 -0.08 12.55
CA GLY A 40 -6.71 -0.59 11.74
C GLY A 40 -7.14 -0.82 10.30
N TYR A 41 -6.23 -0.60 9.36
CA TYR A 41 -6.45 -0.87 7.94
C TYR A 41 -5.44 -1.88 7.42
N PHE A 42 -5.83 -2.62 6.38
CA PHE A 42 -4.91 -3.43 5.61
C PHE A 42 -5.17 -3.25 4.11
N TRP A 43 -4.13 -3.42 3.32
CA TRP A 43 -4.24 -3.47 1.85
C TRP A 43 -4.27 -4.92 1.39
N HIS A 44 -5.11 -5.24 0.42
CA HIS A 44 -5.07 -6.51 -0.31
C HIS A 44 -4.69 -6.24 -1.76
N ILE A 45 -3.57 -6.81 -2.19
CA ILE A 45 -3.05 -6.75 -3.56
C ILE A 45 -2.92 -8.16 -4.14
N THR A 46 -3.13 -8.29 -5.44
CA THR A 46 -3.11 -9.58 -6.14
C THR A 46 -2.86 -9.34 -7.62
N ASP A 47 -2.47 -10.42 -8.30
CA ASP A 47 -2.31 -10.63 -9.73
C ASP A 47 -1.59 -9.48 -10.42
N ILE A 48 -0.45 -9.05 -9.86
CA ILE A 48 0.28 -7.87 -10.37
C ILE A 48 0.74 -8.10 -11.81
N HIS A 49 1.12 -9.33 -12.16
CA HIS A 49 1.57 -9.73 -13.50
C HIS A 49 2.51 -8.69 -14.14
N LEU A 50 3.76 -8.64 -13.68
CA LEU A 50 4.74 -7.65 -14.16
C LEU A 50 5.36 -8.08 -15.51
N ASP A 51 5.20 -7.24 -16.53
CA ASP A 51 5.91 -7.37 -17.81
C ASP A 51 7.19 -6.52 -17.82
N TYR A 52 8.34 -7.18 -17.70
CA TYR A 52 9.67 -6.55 -17.75
C TYR A 52 10.04 -6.02 -19.14
N PHE A 53 9.37 -6.49 -20.20
CA PHE A 53 9.63 -6.09 -21.58
C PHE A 53 8.67 -5.02 -22.09
N TYR A 54 7.75 -4.56 -21.23
CA TYR A 54 6.79 -3.54 -21.62
C TYR A 54 7.49 -2.24 -22.05
N SER A 55 7.17 -1.76 -23.26
CA SER A 55 7.72 -0.52 -23.80
C SER A 55 6.66 0.32 -24.51
N PRO A 56 6.32 1.52 -24.00
CA PRO A 56 5.40 2.43 -24.67
C PRO A 56 6.03 3.20 -25.86
N LYS A 57 7.35 3.07 -26.06
CA LYS A 57 8.12 3.80 -27.09
C LYS A 57 8.71 2.89 -28.17
N GLY A 58 8.35 1.60 -28.18
CA GLY A 58 8.86 0.59 -29.11
C GLY A 58 7.97 0.38 -30.33
N GLU A 59 8.32 -0.61 -31.16
CA GLU A 59 7.40 -1.11 -32.19
C GLU A 59 6.13 -1.66 -31.52
N PRO A 60 4.92 -1.30 -32.00
CA PRO A 60 3.65 -1.78 -31.44
C PRO A 60 3.58 -3.31 -31.33
N LEU A 61 4.21 -4.00 -32.29
CA LEU A 61 4.27 -5.47 -32.38
C LEU A 61 5.28 -6.12 -31.43
N ARG A 62 6.08 -5.35 -30.69
CA ARG A 62 7.07 -5.84 -29.71
C ARG A 62 6.99 -5.10 -28.38
N SER A 63 5.84 -4.49 -28.11
CA SER A 63 5.69 -3.60 -26.97
C SER A 63 5.44 -4.32 -25.65
N CYS A 64 5.15 -5.62 -25.67
CA CYS A 64 5.00 -6.47 -24.47
C CYS A 64 5.31 -7.94 -24.83
N TRP A 65 5.61 -8.79 -23.84
CA TRP A 65 6.06 -10.18 -24.08
C TRP A 65 5.05 -11.00 -24.91
N HIS A 66 3.75 -10.73 -24.73
CA HIS A 66 2.67 -11.45 -25.42
C HIS A 66 2.48 -11.07 -26.90
N SER A 67 3.18 -10.05 -27.39
CA SER A 67 2.95 -9.51 -28.74
C SER A 67 3.39 -10.42 -29.89
N GLU A 68 4.30 -11.38 -29.67
CA GLU A 68 4.70 -12.35 -30.71
C GLU A 68 3.57 -13.34 -31.07
N HIS A 69 2.59 -13.54 -30.18
CA HIS A 69 1.46 -14.45 -30.40
C HIS A 69 0.15 -13.75 -30.78
N HIS A 70 0.06 -12.43 -30.59
CA HIS A 70 -1.11 -11.64 -30.96
C HIS A 70 -0.82 -10.85 -32.23
N SER A 71 -0.92 -11.53 -33.38
CA SER A 71 -0.92 -10.95 -34.74
C SER A 71 -2.05 -9.94 -35.01
N THR A 72 -2.80 -9.56 -33.97
CA THR A 72 -3.88 -8.58 -33.97
C THR A 72 -3.60 -7.38 -33.04
N SER A 73 -2.42 -7.27 -32.43
CA SER A 73 -2.06 -6.10 -31.62
C SER A 73 -2.29 -4.85 -32.46
N SER A 74 -3.13 -3.94 -31.95
CA SER A 74 -3.54 -2.76 -32.70
C SER A 74 -2.30 -2.01 -33.22
N ASN A 75 -2.38 -1.40 -34.42
CA ASN A 75 -1.30 -0.56 -34.95
C ASN A 75 -1.00 0.70 -34.10
N ARG A 76 -1.58 0.82 -32.91
CA ARG A 76 -1.38 1.93 -31.98
C ARG A 76 -0.33 1.55 -30.95
N ALA A 77 0.57 2.49 -30.67
CA ALA A 77 1.51 2.35 -29.58
C ALA A 77 0.75 2.26 -28.24
N PRO A 78 1.14 1.36 -27.32
CA PRO A 78 0.44 1.19 -26.06
C PRO A 78 0.72 2.33 -25.09
N GLY A 79 -0.15 2.49 -24.09
CA GLY A 79 -0.12 3.63 -23.17
C GLY A 79 1.07 3.63 -22.20
N ARG A 80 1.31 4.74 -21.51
CA ARG A 80 2.36 4.78 -20.47
C ARG A 80 2.13 3.77 -19.34
N PHE A 81 0.87 3.51 -18.99
CA PHE A 81 0.46 2.69 -17.84
C PHE A 81 -0.06 1.31 -18.22
N GLY A 82 0.08 0.89 -19.47
CA GLY A 82 -0.35 -0.43 -19.92
C GLY A 82 -1.19 -0.40 -21.19
N ASP A 83 -1.52 -1.60 -21.65
CA ASP A 83 -2.52 -1.92 -22.66
C ASP A 83 -3.30 -3.14 -22.18
N TYR A 84 -4.59 -3.24 -22.54
CA TYR A 84 -5.43 -4.36 -22.09
C TYR A 84 -4.99 -5.73 -22.63
N LEU A 85 -4.17 -5.76 -23.69
CA LEU A 85 -3.63 -6.98 -24.28
C LEU A 85 -2.28 -7.40 -23.67
N CYS A 86 -1.78 -6.67 -22.68
CA CYS A 86 -0.47 -6.90 -22.07
C CYS A 86 -0.60 -7.01 -20.55
N ASP A 87 0.40 -7.65 -19.96
CA ASP A 87 0.65 -7.65 -18.51
C ASP A 87 1.10 -6.25 -18.04
N SER A 88 1.06 -6.02 -16.72
CA SER A 88 1.26 -4.71 -16.10
C SER A 88 2.69 -4.20 -16.28
N PRO A 89 2.90 -2.94 -16.70
CA PRO A 89 4.21 -2.32 -16.67
C PRO A 89 4.61 -1.83 -15.28
N TRP A 90 5.92 -1.63 -15.08
CA TRP A 90 6.47 -1.03 -13.87
C TRP A 90 5.82 0.31 -13.50
N SER A 91 5.53 1.15 -14.50
CA SER A 91 4.86 2.44 -14.31
C SER A 91 3.46 2.33 -13.70
N LEU A 92 2.71 1.26 -14.01
CA LEU A 92 1.40 1.02 -13.41
C LEU A 92 1.56 0.63 -11.94
N LEU A 93 2.48 -0.29 -11.64
CA LEU A 93 2.76 -0.74 -10.28
C LEU A 93 3.24 0.40 -9.37
N GLU A 94 4.13 1.26 -9.87
CA GLU A 94 4.56 2.47 -9.17
C GLU A 94 3.38 3.41 -8.91
N SER A 95 2.49 3.61 -9.91
CA SER A 95 1.32 4.47 -9.73
C SER A 95 0.33 3.91 -8.69
N ALA A 96 0.13 2.58 -8.67
CA ALA A 96 -0.77 1.90 -7.76
C ALA A 96 -0.25 1.98 -6.32
N THR A 97 1.04 1.71 -6.10
CA THR A 97 1.68 1.82 -4.79
C THR A 97 1.66 3.25 -4.25
N LEU A 98 1.87 4.25 -5.10
CA LEU A 98 1.72 5.66 -4.73
C LEU A 98 0.26 6.00 -4.35
N ALA A 99 -0.71 5.46 -5.09
CA ALA A 99 -2.13 5.66 -4.78
C ALA A 99 -2.55 5.00 -3.46
N MET A 100 -2.03 3.81 -3.14
CA MET A 100 -2.23 3.15 -1.85
C MET A 100 -1.69 4.04 -0.72
N LYS A 101 -0.44 4.49 -0.87
CA LYS A 101 0.22 5.37 0.11
C LYS A 101 -0.53 6.69 0.30
N SER A 102 -1.03 7.30 -0.77
CA SER A 102 -1.72 8.60 -0.69
C SER A 102 -3.13 8.49 -0.10
N ARG A 103 -3.79 7.34 -0.23
CA ARG A 103 -5.16 7.12 0.27
C ARG A 103 -5.18 6.66 1.71
N GLN A 104 -4.37 5.67 2.04
CA GLN A 104 -4.25 5.11 3.39
C GLN A 104 -2.82 4.60 3.56
N GLY A 105 -1.90 5.52 3.83
CA GLY A 105 -0.52 5.21 4.19
C GLY A 105 -0.30 5.11 5.71
N ASP A 106 -1.05 5.91 6.46
CA ASP A 106 -0.99 5.92 7.92
C ASP A 106 -1.90 4.82 8.49
N ASN A 107 -1.52 4.20 9.62
CA ASN A 107 -2.31 3.17 10.31
C ASN A 107 -2.66 1.92 9.45
N VAL A 108 -1.86 1.63 8.42
CA VAL A 108 -1.87 0.31 7.77
C VAL A 108 -1.08 -0.66 8.63
N GLU A 109 -1.72 -1.72 9.09
CA GLU A 109 -1.09 -2.73 9.95
C GLU A 109 -0.31 -3.76 9.12
N PHE A 110 -0.85 -4.16 7.97
CA PHE A 110 -0.22 -5.13 7.08
C PHE A 110 -0.72 -5.01 5.63
N VAL A 111 0.00 -5.67 4.72
CA VAL A 111 -0.39 -5.85 3.33
C VAL A 111 -0.56 -7.35 3.07
N LEU A 112 -1.74 -7.75 2.67
CA LEU A 112 -2.01 -9.09 2.15
C LEU A 112 -1.70 -9.09 0.65
N TRP A 113 -0.74 -9.90 0.22
CA TRP A 113 -0.41 -10.07 -1.18
C TRP A 113 -0.62 -11.53 -1.60
N THR A 114 -1.51 -11.76 -2.57
CA THR A 114 -1.90 -13.09 -3.03
C THR A 114 -1.32 -13.49 -4.40
N GLY A 115 -0.20 -12.87 -4.80
CA GLY A 115 0.57 -13.21 -6.01
C GLY A 115 0.28 -12.25 -7.15
#